data_AF-A0A961WC83-F1
#
_entry.id   AF-A0A961WC83-F1
#
_cell.length_a   1.000
_cell.length_b   1.000
_cell.length_c   1.000
_cell.angle_alpha   90.00
_cell.angle_beta   90.00
_cell.angle_gamma   90.00
#
_symmetry.space_group_name_H-M   'P 1'
#
loop_
_entity.id
_entity.type
_entity.pdbx_description
1 polymer ?
#
loop_
_entity_poly.entity_id
_entity_poly.type
_entity_poly.pdbx_seq_one_letter_code
_entity_poly.pdbx_strand_id
1 'polypeptide(L)'
;PQGGIDKGETPRDAARRELFEETRIRSAEIIAEHPRWLNYDLPTELIGSKWGGKYRGQTQKWFAMRFTGDDQEIDISPPDHEIEFDAWRWARRSELMDLIVPFKREVYRAVLDELGPLATDA
;
A
#
# COMPACT_ATOMS: atom_id res chain seq x y z
N PRO A 1 -2.07 2.61 0.65
CA PRO A 1 -3.21 1.69 0.51
C PRO A 1 -2.76 0.25 0.34
N GLN A 2 -3.38 -0.70 1.04
CA GLN A 2 -3.05 -2.12 0.93
C GLN A 2 -4.13 -3.05 1.52
N GLY A 3 -4.77 -3.84 0.67
CA GLY A 3 -5.66 -4.90 1.12
C GLY A 3 -5.41 -6.28 0.54
N GLY A 4 -6.45 -7.09 0.59
CA GLY A 4 -6.43 -8.49 0.20
C GLY A 4 -6.48 -8.67 -1.31
N ILE A 5 -6.16 -9.88 -1.75
CA ILE A 5 -6.44 -10.32 -3.12
C ILE A 5 -7.53 -11.36 -3.03
N ASP A 6 -8.68 -11.10 -3.65
CA ASP A 6 -9.82 -12.01 -3.60
C ASP A 6 -9.59 -13.25 -4.48
N LYS A 7 -10.36 -14.30 -4.20
CA LYS A 7 -10.27 -15.55 -4.96
C LYS A 7 -10.66 -15.31 -6.42
N GLY A 8 -9.70 -15.51 -7.33
CA GLY A 8 -9.89 -15.31 -8.76
C GLY A 8 -9.58 -13.89 -9.23
N GLU A 9 -9.18 -13.00 -8.32
CA GLU A 9 -8.75 -11.64 -8.64
C GLU A 9 -7.26 -11.63 -9.02
N THR A 10 -6.90 -10.82 -10.02
CA THR A 10 -5.48 -10.62 -10.34
C THR A 10 -4.86 -9.61 -9.37
N PRO A 11 -3.55 -9.68 -9.06
CA PRO A 11 -2.92 -8.68 -8.19
C PRO A 11 -3.06 -7.23 -8.69
N ARG A 12 -3.18 -7.02 -10.02
CA ARG A 12 -3.38 -5.70 -10.62
C ARG A 12 -4.78 -5.18 -10.39
N ASP A 13 -5.79 -6.05 -10.49
CA ASP A 13 -7.19 -5.68 -10.23
C ASP A 13 -7.38 -5.38 -8.74
N ALA A 14 -6.84 -6.23 -7.87
CA ALA A 14 -6.83 -6.02 -6.43
C ALA A 14 -6.20 -4.66 -6.08
N ALA A 15 -5.02 -4.36 -6.61
CA ALA A 15 -4.35 -3.09 -6.33
C ALA A 15 -5.18 -1.86 -6.73
N ARG A 16 -5.98 -1.95 -7.81
CA ARG A 16 -6.89 -0.87 -8.23
C ARG A 16 -8.14 -0.80 -7.36
N ARG A 17 -8.72 -1.94 -7.01
CA ARG A 17 -9.89 -2.02 -6.11
C ARG A 17 -9.53 -1.46 -4.73
N GLU A 18 -8.46 -1.93 -4.12
CA GLU A 18 -7.99 -1.47 -2.80
C GLU A 18 -7.65 0.03 -2.80
N LEU A 19 -6.98 0.53 -3.86
CA LEU A 19 -6.75 1.96 -4.01
C LEU A 19 -8.07 2.74 -4.01
N PHE A 20 -9.07 2.26 -4.74
CA PHE A 20 -10.38 2.91 -4.79
C PHE A 20 -11.14 2.78 -3.47
N GLU A 21 -11.16 1.62 -2.84
CA GLU A 21 -11.90 1.36 -1.60
C GLU A 21 -11.38 2.21 -0.45
N GLU A 22 -10.05 2.35 -0.33
CA GLU A 22 -9.43 3.06 0.79
C GLU A 22 -9.23 4.58 0.55
N THR A 23 -9.21 5.04 -0.72
CA THR A 23 -8.87 6.45 -1.04
C THR A 23 -9.73 7.12 -2.10
N ARG A 24 -10.68 6.39 -2.71
CA ARG A 24 -11.52 6.81 -3.85
C ARG A 24 -10.81 7.16 -5.15
N ILE A 25 -9.49 7.10 -5.17
CA ILE A 25 -8.69 7.36 -6.36
C ILE A 25 -9.07 6.36 -7.47
N ARG A 26 -9.55 6.90 -8.59
CA ARG A 26 -9.73 6.21 -9.88
C ARG A 26 -8.72 6.70 -10.92
N SER A 27 -8.31 7.97 -10.83
CA SER A 27 -7.38 8.61 -11.75
C SER A 27 -5.93 8.21 -11.46
N ALA A 28 -5.63 6.91 -11.62
CA ALA A 28 -4.29 6.38 -11.44
C ALA A 28 -3.92 5.30 -12.46
N GLU A 29 -2.68 5.35 -12.92
CA GLU A 29 -2.13 4.40 -13.88
C GLU A 29 -1.02 3.58 -13.24
N ILE A 30 -1.13 2.25 -13.31
CA ILE A 30 -0.02 1.37 -12.91
C ILE A 30 1.11 1.56 -13.92
N ILE A 31 2.24 2.08 -13.45
CA ILE A 31 3.43 2.33 -14.28
C ILE A 31 4.48 1.24 -14.11
N ALA A 32 4.48 0.54 -12.98
CA ALA A 32 5.37 -0.59 -12.74
C ALA A 32 4.84 -1.52 -11.65
N GLU A 33 5.42 -2.71 -11.58
CA GLU A 33 5.14 -3.74 -10.59
C GLU A 33 6.48 -4.22 -10.05
N HIS A 34 6.60 -4.39 -8.73
CA HIS A 34 7.79 -4.99 -8.15
C HIS A 34 7.91 -6.45 -8.62
N PRO A 35 9.06 -6.91 -9.11
CA PRO A 35 9.17 -8.21 -9.80
C PRO A 35 8.91 -9.39 -8.85
N ARG A 36 9.21 -9.22 -7.56
CA ARG A 36 9.04 -10.24 -6.52
C ARG A 36 7.86 -9.94 -5.62
N TRP A 37 7.32 -10.99 -5.00
CA TRP A 37 6.48 -10.85 -3.81
C TRP A 37 7.37 -10.55 -2.61
N LEU A 38 6.93 -9.65 -1.74
CA LEU A 38 7.65 -9.22 -0.55
C LEU A 38 6.87 -9.64 0.69
N ASN A 39 7.57 -10.16 1.69
CA ASN A 39 6.96 -10.61 2.94
C ASN A 39 7.47 -9.80 4.12
N TYR A 40 6.62 -9.62 5.11
CA TYR A 40 7.02 -9.18 6.45
C TYR A 40 6.28 -10.03 7.49
N ASP A 41 6.94 -10.23 8.63
CA ASP A 41 6.32 -10.80 9.82
C ASP A 41 5.89 -9.67 10.77
N LEU A 42 4.82 -9.90 11.51
CA LEU A 42 4.40 -9.05 12.62
C LEU A 42 5.37 -9.27 13.79
N PRO A 43 5.65 -8.22 14.58
CA PRO A 43 6.28 -8.35 15.91
C PRO A 43 5.54 -9.39 16.75
N THR A 44 6.28 -10.16 17.56
CA THR A 44 5.70 -11.26 18.35
C THR A 44 4.57 -10.79 19.25
N GLU A 45 4.64 -9.57 19.80
CA GLU A 45 3.56 -8.99 20.60
C GLU A 45 2.26 -8.69 19.83
N LEU A 46 2.32 -8.60 18.50
CA LEU A 46 1.17 -8.38 17.62
C LEU A 46 0.64 -9.69 17.00
N ILE A 47 1.38 -10.79 17.13
CA ILE A 47 0.93 -12.11 16.71
C ILE A 47 -0.18 -12.56 17.68
N GLY A 48 -1.36 -12.90 17.14
CA GLY A 48 -2.52 -13.30 17.96
C GLY A 48 -3.62 -12.23 18.04
N SER A 49 -3.25 -10.95 17.99
CA SER A 49 -4.22 -9.84 18.06
C SER A 49 -4.74 -9.42 16.68
N LYS A 50 -3.94 -9.60 15.63
CA LYS A 50 -4.34 -9.37 14.23
C LYS A 50 -4.78 -10.67 13.55
N TRP A 51 -5.75 -10.54 12.63
CA TRP A 51 -6.27 -11.61 11.78
C TRP A 51 -6.67 -12.89 12.54
N GLY A 52 -7.27 -12.72 13.72
CA GLY A 52 -7.70 -13.82 14.59
C GLY A 52 -6.57 -14.75 15.04
N GLY A 53 -5.32 -14.26 15.04
CA GLY A 53 -4.13 -15.03 15.43
C GLY A 53 -3.71 -16.12 14.45
N LYS A 54 -4.33 -16.19 13.27
CA LYS A 54 -4.05 -17.24 12.29
C LYS A 54 -2.80 -16.98 11.46
N TYR A 55 -2.37 -15.73 11.37
CA TYR A 55 -1.30 -15.31 10.46
C TYR A 55 -0.22 -14.55 11.21
N ARG A 56 1.03 -14.83 10.85
CA ARG A 56 2.22 -14.20 11.42
C ARG A 56 2.68 -12.96 10.66
N GLY A 57 2.06 -12.64 9.52
CA GLY A 57 2.57 -11.66 8.57
C GLY A 57 1.77 -11.64 7.27
N GLN A 58 2.27 -10.90 6.29
CA GLN A 58 1.67 -10.82 4.96
C GLN A 58 2.72 -11.03 3.86
N THR A 59 2.26 -11.59 2.74
CA THR A 59 3.00 -11.62 1.48
C THR A 59 2.29 -10.68 0.51
N GLN A 60 3.02 -9.69 0.01
CA GLN A 60 2.48 -8.56 -0.74
C GLN A 60 3.09 -8.46 -2.14
N LYS A 61 2.27 -8.07 -3.10
CA LYS A 61 2.70 -7.63 -4.42
C LYS A 61 2.56 -6.11 -4.48
N TRP A 62 3.60 -5.44 -4.96
CA TRP A 62 3.68 -3.98 -4.94
C TRP A 62 3.61 -3.40 -6.34
N PHE A 63 2.92 -2.27 -6.47
CA PHE A 63 2.73 -1.54 -7.72
C PHE A 63 3.08 -0.08 -7.51
N ALA A 64 3.80 0.50 -8.48
CA ALA A 64 3.93 1.94 -8.58
C ALA A 64 2.78 2.47 -9.44
N MET A 65 2.05 3.44 -8.91
CA MET A 65 0.93 4.06 -9.62
C MET A 65 1.19 5.56 -9.77
N ARG A 66 1.02 6.06 -10.99
CA ARG A 66 1.03 7.50 -11.29
C ARG A 66 -0.38 8.02 -11.10
N PHE A 67 -0.56 8.87 -10.09
CA PHE A 67 -1.79 9.64 -9.94
C PHE A 67 -1.87 10.71 -11.03
N THR A 68 -3.01 10.81 -11.70
CA THR A 68 -3.28 11.74 -12.81
C THR A 68 -4.52 12.61 -12.56
N GLY A 69 -5.09 12.53 -11.35
CA GLY A 69 -6.26 13.30 -10.93
C GLY A 69 -5.92 14.61 -10.23
N ASP A 70 -6.95 15.18 -9.58
CA ASP A 70 -6.84 16.32 -8.68
C ASP A 70 -6.85 15.82 -7.23
N ASP A 71 -6.08 16.46 -6.34
CA ASP A 71 -6.02 16.08 -4.92
C ASP A 71 -7.40 16.04 -4.24
N GLN A 72 -8.40 16.76 -4.75
CA GLN A 72 -9.80 16.71 -4.29
C GLN A 72 -10.50 15.36 -4.56
N GLU A 73 -9.94 14.51 -5.43
CA GLU A 73 -10.44 13.14 -5.65
C GLU A 73 -10.15 12.22 -4.45
N ILE A 74 -9.12 12.55 -3.66
CA ILE A 74 -8.65 11.70 -2.56
C ILE A 74 -9.57 11.86 -1.36
N ASP A 75 -10.40 10.84 -1.14
CA ASP A 75 -11.30 10.74 0.00
C ASP A 75 -11.01 9.46 0.78
N ILE A 76 -10.47 9.64 1.99
CA ILE A 76 -10.11 8.57 2.92
C ILE A 76 -11.21 8.28 3.97
N SER A 77 -12.40 8.86 3.79
CA SER A 77 -13.55 8.68 4.69
C SER A 77 -14.77 8.04 3.99
N PRO A 78 -14.58 6.93 3.25
CA PRO A 78 -15.67 6.28 2.53
C PRO A 78 -16.78 5.79 3.48
N PRO A 79 -18.05 6.14 3.27
CA PRO A 79 -19.14 5.71 4.18
C PRO A 79 -19.48 4.21 4.08
N ASP A 80 -19.08 3.55 2.99
CA ASP A 80 -19.36 2.15 2.64
C ASP A 80 -18.17 1.20 2.86
N HIS A 81 -17.06 1.67 3.45
CA HIS A 81 -15.87 0.84 3.68
C HIS A 81 -15.25 1.09 5.06
N GLU A 82 -14.44 0.15 5.56
CA GLU A 82 -13.69 0.34 6.80
C GLU A 82 -12.65 1.46 6.62
N ILE A 83 -12.61 2.39 7.57
CA ILE A 83 -11.68 3.53 7.50
C ILE A 83 -10.28 3.04 7.91
N GLU A 84 -9.37 2.94 6.94
CA GLU A 84 -7.95 2.59 7.19
C GLU A 84 -7.08 3.80 7.51
N PHE A 85 -7.43 4.98 6.98
CA PHE A 85 -6.64 6.22 7.14
C PHE A 85 -7.44 7.31 7.84
N ASP A 86 -6.77 8.08 8.70
CA ASP A 86 -7.32 9.26 9.38
C ASP A 86 -6.82 10.58 8.77
N ALA A 87 -5.64 10.56 8.14
CA ALA A 87 -5.05 11.69 7.44
C ALA A 87 -4.16 11.23 6.27
N TRP A 88 -3.99 12.12 5.29
CA TRP A 88 -3.06 11.92 4.19
C TRP A 88 -2.32 13.21 3.84
N ARG A 89 -1.13 13.05 3.28
CA ARG A 89 -0.38 14.10 2.57
C ARG A 89 0.53 13.46 1.54
N TRP A 90 0.88 14.21 0.50
CA TRP A 90 2.03 13.84 -0.32
C TRP A 90 3.32 13.91 0.50
N ALA A 91 4.15 12.88 0.40
CA ALA A 91 5.44 12.79 1.09
C ALA A 91 6.54 12.51 0.08
N ARG A 92 7.72 13.08 0.31
CA ARG A 92 8.91 12.77 -0.49
C ARG A 92 9.34 11.34 -0.20
N ARG A 93 9.94 10.72 -1.22
CA ARG A 93 10.52 9.39 -1.13
C ARG A 93 11.50 9.26 0.05
N SER A 94 12.30 10.29 0.29
CA SER A 94 13.28 10.32 1.38
C SER A 94 12.67 10.28 2.78
N GLU A 95 11.39 10.64 2.94
CA GLU A 95 10.69 10.64 4.23
C GLU A 95 10.10 9.25 4.58
N LEU A 96 9.94 8.36 3.59
CA LEU A 96 9.13 7.14 3.77
C LEU A 96 9.69 6.18 4.83
N MET A 97 11.02 6.12 5.01
CA MET A 97 11.63 5.25 6.03
C MET A 97 11.36 5.74 7.47
N ASP A 98 11.18 7.05 7.63
CA ASP A 98 10.91 7.68 8.92
C ASP A 98 9.42 7.58 9.28
N LEU A 99 8.54 7.58 8.27
CA LEU A 99 7.09 7.49 8.44
C LEU A 99 6.58 6.05 8.65
N ILE A 100 7.25 5.06 8.06
CA ILE A 100 6.76 3.68 8.11
C ILE A 100 7.04 2.99 9.44
N VAL A 101 6.11 2.15 9.88
CA VAL A 101 6.26 1.29 11.05
C VAL A 101 7.50 0.39 10.95
N PRO A 102 8.24 0.15 12.06
CA PRO A 102 9.54 -0.51 12.01
C PRO A 102 9.56 -1.88 11.30
N PHE A 103 8.56 -2.73 11.55
CA PHE A 103 8.51 -4.09 11.01
C PHE A 103 8.24 -4.17 9.50
N LYS A 104 7.85 -3.05 8.85
CA LYS A 104 7.69 -2.95 7.39
C LYS A 104 8.88 -2.28 6.69
N ARG A 105 9.88 -1.77 7.43
CA ARG A 105 10.99 -1.00 6.84
C ARG A 105 11.78 -1.78 5.78
N GLU A 106 11.99 -3.07 5.97
CA GLU A 106 12.71 -3.88 4.98
C GLU A 106 11.92 -4.05 3.68
N VAL A 107 10.61 -4.27 3.78
CA VAL A 107 9.72 -4.31 2.62
C VAL A 107 9.74 -2.97 1.89
N TYR A 108 9.58 -1.87 2.62
CA TYR A 108 9.59 -0.55 2.00
C TYR A 108 10.94 -0.20 1.38
N ARG A 109 12.07 -0.64 1.96
CA ARG A 109 13.39 -0.47 1.34
C ARG A 109 13.47 -1.20 0.00
N ALA A 110 13.04 -2.46 -0.05
CA ALA A 110 13.02 -3.22 -1.30
C ALA A 110 12.09 -2.58 -2.36
N VAL A 111 10.94 -2.06 -1.94
CA VAL A 111 10.03 -1.30 -2.82
C VAL A 111 10.71 -0.05 -3.37
N LEU A 112 11.41 0.71 -2.53
CA LEU A 112 12.09 1.93 -2.94
C LEU A 112 13.30 1.68 -3.83
N ASP A 113 14.03 0.60 -3.61
CA ASP A 113 15.18 0.22 -4.45
C ASP A 113 14.74 -0.07 -5.88
N GLU A 114 13.60 -0.77 -6.06
CA GLU A 114 13.09 -1.17 -7.37
C GLU A 114 12.23 -0.09 -8.04
N LEU A 115 11.25 0.45 -7.31
CA LEU A 115 10.21 1.32 -7.85
C LEU A 115 10.45 2.80 -7.56
N GLY A 116 11.28 3.11 -6.56
CA GLY A 116 11.59 4.49 -6.18
C GLY A 116 12.20 5.34 -7.30
N PRO A 117 13.04 4.81 -8.22
CA PRO A 117 13.56 5.60 -9.35
C PRO A 117 12.49 6.13 -10.31
N LEU A 118 11.26 5.60 -10.27
CA LEU A 118 10.14 6.07 -11.08
C LEU A 118 9.47 7.31 -10.50
N ALA A 119 9.65 7.57 -9.20
CA ALA A 119 9.17 8.79 -8.57
C ALA A 119 10.15 9.92 -8.88
N THR A 120 9.63 11.02 -9.43
CA THR A 120 10.42 12.26 -9.54
C THR A 120 10.37 12.95 -8.17
N ASP A 121 11.54 13.24 -7.60
CA ASP A 121 11.62 14.07 -6.40
C ASP A 121 11.27 15.51 -6.83
N ALA A 122 10.07 15.98 -6.49
CA ALA A 122 9.64 17.36 -6.70
C ALA A 122 10.13 18.31 -5.57
#